data_AF-A0A7Z8YMP2-F1
#
_entry.id   AF-A0A7Z8YMP2-F1
#
_cell.length_a   1.000
_cell.length_b   1.000
_cell.length_c   1.000
_cell.angle_alpha   90.00
_cell.angle_beta   90.00
_cell.angle_gamma   90.00
#
_symmetry.space_group_name_H-M   'P 1'
#
loop_
_entity.id
_entity.type
_entity.pdbx_description
1 polymer ?
#
loop_
_entity_poly.entity_id
_entity_poly.type
_entity_poly.pdbx_seq_one_letter_code
_entity_poly.pdbx_strand_id
1 'polypeptide(L)'
;MIKLIKEYAENRLALIKLEATEKSSEIIGGIVVYTLIAFIGLFFFILVNIGLGLLIGHYLDNYAYGILIMAGFYLLIVLVLFIMKNSIKLRIINKLIKTLNP
;
A
#
# COMPACT_ATOMS: atom_id res chain seq x y z
N MET A 1 38.15 37.75 -5.63
CA MET A 1 38.08 36.28 -5.52
C MET A 1 37.08 35.81 -4.44
N ILE A 2 37.12 36.34 -3.22
CA ILE A 2 36.25 35.91 -2.09
C ILE A 2 34.74 36.16 -2.33
N LYS A 3 34.37 37.24 -3.04
CA LYS A 3 32.95 37.54 -3.35
C LYS A 3 32.28 36.49 -4.25
N LEU A 4 32.97 36.01 -5.29
CA LEU A 4 32.45 34.98 -6.19
C LEU A 4 32.18 33.65 -5.47
N ILE A 5 33.07 33.27 -4.54
CA ILE A 5 32.92 32.02 -3.76
C ILE A 5 31.69 32.10 -2.84
N LYS A 6 31.47 33.28 -2.24
CA LYS A 6 30.30 33.52 -1.38
C LYS A 6 29.00 33.50 -2.18
N GLU A 7 28.98 34.13 -3.34
CA GLU A 7 27.84 34.17 -4.26
C GLU A 7 27.52 32.78 -4.85
N TYR A 8 28.55 31.99 -5.19
CA TYR A 8 28.37 30.59 -5.60
C TYR A 8 27.83 29.70 -4.47
N ALA A 9 28.28 29.93 -3.23
CA ALA A 9 27.79 29.19 -2.06
C ALA A 9 26.34 29.56 -1.73
N GLU A 10 25.97 30.84 -1.81
CA GLU A 10 24.59 31.32 -1.65
C GLU A 10 23.66 30.78 -2.73
N ASN A 11 24.10 30.78 -4.00
CA ASN A 11 23.32 30.22 -5.10
C ASN A 11 23.13 28.71 -4.99
N ARG A 12 24.16 27.95 -4.58
CA ARG A 12 24.02 26.51 -4.28
C ARG A 12 23.07 26.24 -3.11
N LEU A 13 23.12 27.03 -2.05
CA LEU A 13 22.18 26.93 -0.93
C LEU A 13 20.75 27.27 -1.35
N ALA A 14 20.56 28.25 -2.23
CA ALA A 14 19.27 28.60 -2.80
C ALA A 14 18.72 27.47 -3.68
N LEU A 15 19.56 26.86 -4.52
CA LEU A 15 19.18 25.70 -5.35
C LEU A 15 18.76 24.49 -4.51
N ILE A 16 19.51 24.17 -3.45
CA ILE A 16 19.17 23.05 -2.55
C ILE A 16 17.84 23.30 -1.83
N LYS A 17 17.57 24.54 -1.41
CA LYS A 17 16.27 24.92 -0.82
C LYS A 17 15.13 24.79 -1.84
N LEU A 18 15.34 25.27 -3.07
CA LEU A 18 14.38 25.19 -4.16
C LEU A 18 14.06 23.73 -4.51
N GLU A 19 15.07 22.89 -4.76
CA GLU A 19 14.91 21.46 -5.01
C GLU A 19 14.23 20.76 -3.82
N ALA A 20 14.59 21.09 -2.58
CA ALA A 20 13.97 20.51 -1.41
C ALA A 20 12.48 20.87 -1.32
N THR A 21 12.10 22.11 -1.60
CA THR A 21 10.71 22.58 -1.62
C THR A 21 9.91 21.97 -2.78
N GLU A 22 10.50 21.86 -3.96
CA GLU A 22 9.85 21.29 -5.14
C GLU A 22 9.62 19.79 -4.97
N LYS A 23 10.65 19.05 -4.55
CA LYS A 23 10.60 17.61 -4.31
C LYS A 23 9.71 17.25 -3.14
N SER A 24 9.70 18.07 -2.07
CA SER A 24 8.75 17.88 -0.96
C SER A 24 7.31 18.17 -1.38
N SER A 25 7.07 19.20 -2.20
CA SER A 25 5.75 19.50 -2.74
C SER A 25 5.23 18.40 -3.67
N GLU A 26 6.08 17.83 -4.53
CA GLU A 26 5.73 16.66 -5.36
C GLU A 26 5.43 15.42 -4.53
N ILE A 27 6.24 15.11 -3.52
CA ILE A 27 6.02 13.97 -2.64
C ILE A 27 4.71 14.14 -1.86
N ILE A 28 4.46 15.32 -1.28
CA ILE A 28 3.24 15.61 -0.54
C ILE A 28 2.03 15.57 -1.47
N GLY A 29 2.11 16.17 -2.65
CA GLY A 29 1.05 16.14 -3.66
C GLY A 29 0.73 14.70 -4.11
N GLY A 30 1.77 13.89 -4.35
CA GLY A 30 1.64 12.48 -4.66
C GLY A 30 0.98 11.70 -3.53
N ILE A 31 1.43 11.86 -2.29
CA ILE A 31 0.87 11.18 -1.11
C ILE A 31 -0.61 11.52 -0.94
N VAL A 32 -1.01 12.78 -1.12
CA VAL A 32 -2.42 13.20 -1.02
C VAL A 32 -3.26 12.50 -2.08
N VAL A 33 -2.81 12.48 -3.34
CA VAL A 33 -3.51 11.82 -4.45
C VAL A 33 -3.60 10.31 -4.22
N TYR A 34 -2.49 9.65 -3.87
CA TYR A 34 -2.49 8.21 -3.57
C TYR A 34 -3.37 7.87 -2.37
N THR A 35 -3.39 8.71 -1.34
CA THR A 35 -4.27 8.54 -0.17
C THR A 35 -5.73 8.62 -0.59
N LEU A 36 -6.09 9.60 -1.44
CA LEU A 36 -7.46 9.74 -1.94
C LEU A 36 -7.87 8.53 -2.78
N ILE A 37 -7.00 8.08 -3.69
CA ILE A 37 -7.23 6.88 -4.51
C ILE A 37 -7.38 5.65 -3.62
N ALA A 38 -6.50 5.46 -2.62
CA ALA A 38 -6.57 4.35 -1.69
C ALA A 38 -7.87 4.38 -0.87
N PHE A 39 -8.32 5.58 -0.47
CA PHE A 39 -9.56 5.77 0.27
C PHE A 39 -10.77 5.34 -0.57
N ILE A 40 -10.91 5.87 -1.80
CA ILE A 40 -11.97 5.45 -2.73
C ILE A 40 -11.87 3.95 -3.07
N GLY A 41 -10.67 3.44 -3.29
CA GLY A 41 -10.41 2.03 -3.55
C GLY A 41 -10.85 1.13 -2.40
N LEU A 42 -10.64 1.56 -1.15
CA LEU A 42 -11.09 0.83 0.04
C LEU A 42 -12.62 0.74 0.10
N PHE A 43 -13.31 1.86 -0.14
CA PHE A 43 -14.78 1.86 -0.20
C PHE A 43 -15.30 0.93 -1.30
N PHE A 44 -14.73 1.02 -2.50
CA PHE A 44 -15.07 0.12 -3.60
C PHE A 44 -14.88 -1.36 -3.21
N PHE A 45 -13.75 -1.68 -2.57
CA PHE A 45 -13.44 -3.05 -2.14
C PHE A 45 -14.43 -3.58 -1.10
N ILE A 46 -14.86 -2.74 -0.16
CA ILE A 46 -15.89 -3.08 0.83
C ILE A 46 -17.23 -3.34 0.14
N LEU A 47 -17.65 -2.45 -0.77
CA LEU A 47 -18.91 -2.60 -1.50
C LEU A 47 -18.93 -3.89 -2.33
N VAL A 48 -17.84 -4.21 -3.03
CA VAL A 48 -17.73 -5.46 -3.80
C VAL A 48 -17.84 -6.67 -2.88
N ASN A 49 -17.22 -6.64 -1.69
CA ASN A 49 -17.31 -7.74 -0.74
C ASN A 49 -18.73 -7.99 -0.22
N ILE A 50 -19.42 -6.91 0.14
CA ILE A 50 -20.82 -6.99 0.56
C ILE A 50 -21.70 -7.47 -0.61
N GLY A 51 -21.47 -6.92 -1.81
CA GLY A 51 -22.17 -7.30 -3.02
C GLY A 51 -21.99 -8.78 -3.37
N LEU A 52 -20.78 -9.32 -3.26
CA LEU A 52 -20.51 -10.74 -3.46
C LEU A 52 -21.26 -11.62 -2.44
N GLY A 53 -21.25 -11.25 -1.16
CA GLY A 53 -22.00 -11.97 -0.13
C GLY A 53 -23.51 -11.96 -0.37
N LEU A 54 -24.07 -10.82 -0.79
CA LEU A 54 -25.48 -10.70 -1.14
C LEU A 54 -25.84 -11.43 -2.42
N LEU A 55 -24.98 -11.41 -3.44
CA LEU A 55 -25.20 -12.11 -4.71
C LEU A 55 -25.22 -13.63 -4.50
N ILE A 56 -24.25 -14.16 -3.75
CA ILE A 56 -24.25 -15.57 -3.35
C ILE A 56 -25.51 -15.87 -2.53
N GLY A 57 -25.87 -14.98 -1.60
CA GLY A 57 -27.10 -15.11 -0.82
C GLY A 57 -28.38 -15.14 -1.66
N HIS A 58 -28.42 -14.36 -2.74
CA HIS A 58 -29.54 -14.32 -3.68
C HIS A 58 -29.66 -15.62 -4.48
N TYR A 59 -28.55 -16.18 -4.96
CA TYR A 59 -28.55 -17.48 -5.64
C TYR A 59 -28.94 -18.65 -4.73
N LEU A 60 -28.76 -18.50 -3.42
CA LEU A 60 -29.14 -19.50 -2.41
C LEU A 60 -30.54 -19.26 -1.82
N ASP A 61 -31.30 -18.29 -2.36
CA ASP A 61 -32.60 -17.82 -1.84
C ASP A 61 -32.58 -17.42 -0.36
N ASN A 62 -31.38 -17.19 0.21
CA ASN A 62 -31.19 -16.89 1.61
C ASN A 62 -29.86 -16.15 1.84
N TYR A 63 -29.99 -14.87 2.19
CA TYR A 63 -28.86 -13.97 2.45
C TYR A 63 -27.97 -14.42 3.62
N ALA A 64 -28.52 -15.11 4.62
CA ALA A 64 -27.74 -15.58 5.76
C ALA A 64 -26.70 -16.65 5.34
N TYR A 65 -27.09 -17.57 4.46
CA TYR A 65 -26.16 -18.58 3.94
C TYR A 65 -25.10 -17.97 3.02
N GLY A 66 -25.46 -16.95 2.22
CA GLY A 66 -24.48 -16.24 1.38
C GLY A 66 -23.37 -15.57 2.17
N ILE A 67 -23.73 -14.89 3.26
CA ILE A 67 -22.74 -14.27 4.17
C ILE A 67 -21.92 -15.34 4.90
N LEU A 68 -22.55 -16.44 5.33
CA LEU A 68 -21.87 -17.53 6.04
C LEU A 68 -20.84 -18.24 5.16
N ILE A 69 -21.14 -18.47 3.88
CA ILE A 69 -20.19 -19.04 2.91
C ILE A 69 -19.02 -18.10 2.68
N MET A 70 -19.26 -16.80 2.52
CA MET A 70 -18.19 -15.81 2.39
C MET A 70 -17.30 -15.76 3.64
N ALA A 71 -17.89 -15.81 4.84
CA ALA A 71 -17.15 -15.89 6.10
C ALA A 71 -16.31 -17.17 6.20
N GLY A 72 -16.86 -18.32 5.80
CA GLY A 72 -16.14 -19.59 5.74
C GLY A 72 -14.97 -19.56 4.76
N PHE A 73 -15.16 -18.95 3.59
CA PHE A 73 -14.09 -18.75 2.60
C PHE A 73 -12.95 -17.90 3.15
N TYR A 74 -13.27 -16.79 3.82
CA TYR A 74 -12.27 -15.95 4.49
C TYR A 74 -11.52 -16.69 5.60
N LEU A 75 -12.21 -17.52 6.38
CA LEU A 75 -11.60 -18.36 7.41
C LEU A 75 -10.64 -19.39 6.81
N LEU A 76 -11.00 -19.98 5.67
CA LEU A 76 -10.16 -20.94 4.94
C LEU A 76 -8.88 -20.27 4.43
N ILE A 77 -8.97 -19.05 3.88
CA ILE A 77 -7.79 -18.25 3.49
C ILE A 77 -6.87 -18.02 4.69
N VAL A 78 -7.42 -17.62 5.84
CA VAL A 78 -6.63 -17.40 7.06
C VAL A 78 -5.93 -18.68 7.49
N LEU A 79 -6.62 -19.82 7.43
CA LEU A 79 -6.04 -21.12 7.77
C LEU A 79 -4.87 -21.48 6.84
N VAL A 80 -5.03 -21.29 5.53
CA VAL A 80 -3.98 -21.51 4.53
C VAL A 80 -2.77 -20.61 4.80
N LEU A 81 -3.01 -19.31 5.06
CA LEU A 81 -1.94 -18.37 5.42
C LEU A 81 -1.24 -18.75 6.72
N PHE A 82 -1.96 -19.30 7.71
CA PHE A 82 -1.37 -19.75 8.97
C PHE A 82 -0.43 -20.93 8.76
N ILE A 83 -0.79 -21.89 7.91
CA ILE A 83 0.07 -23.03 7.54
C ILE A 83 1.29 -22.55 6.75
N MET A 84 1.09 -21.63 5.79
CA MET A 84 2.17 -21.11 4.95
C MET A 84 3.05 -20.06 5.65
N LYS A 85 2.65 -19.56 6.83
CA LYS A 85 3.34 -18.50 7.59
C LYS A 85 4.83 -18.75 7.72
N ASN A 86 5.23 -19.98 8.06
CA ASN A 86 6.65 -20.32 8.23
C ASN A 86 7.43 -20.30 6.91
N SER A 87 6.82 -20.76 5.81
CA SER A 87 7.44 -20.75 4.48
C SER A 87 7.57 -19.33 3.92
N ILE A 88 6.56 -18.48 4.14
CA ILE A 88 6.58 -17.06 3.74
C ILE A 88 7.66 -16.31 4.53
N LYS A 89 7.73 -16.52 5.85
CA LYS A 89 8.73 -15.87 6.70
C LYS A 89 10.16 -16.24 6.28
N LEU A 90 10.41 -17.52 5.99
CA LEU A 90 11.71 -18.00 5.51
C LEU A 90 12.06 -17.44 4.12
N ARG A 91 11.10 -17.35 3.19
CA ARG A 91 11.34 -16.73 1.87
C ARG A 91 11.68 -15.25 1.96
N ILE A 92 10.99 -14.50 2.82
CA ILE A 92 11.25 -13.07 3.01
C ILE A 92 12.63 -12.88 3.63
N ILE A 93 12.97 -13.62 4.68
CA ILE A 93 14.28 -13.56 5.34
C ILE A 93 15.39 -13.95 4.36
N ASN A 94 15.23 -15.04 3.62
CA ASN A 94 16.24 -15.46 2.64
C ASN A 94 16.38 -14.47 1.49
N LYS A 95 15.30 -13.82 1.03
CA LYS A 95 15.39 -12.72 0.06
C LYS A 95 16.17 -11.54 0.63
N LEU A 96 15.87 -11.13 1.86
CA LEU A 96 16.57 -10.04 2.55
C LEU A 96 18.07 -10.34 2.69
N ILE A 97 18.43 -11.55 3.15
CA ILE A 97 19.84 -11.97 3.28
C ILE A 97 20.55 -11.96 1.93
N LYS A 98 19.90 -12.41 0.84
CA LYS A 98 20.48 -12.42 -0.51
C LYS A 98 20.70 -11.01 -1.08
N THR A 99 19.88 -10.04 -0.69
CA THR A 99 20.08 -8.63 -1.05
C THR A 99 21.13 -7.92 -0.20
N LEU A 100 21.41 -8.40 1.02
CA LEU A 100 22.42 -7.81 1.91
C LEU A 100 23.81 -8.44 1.78
N ASN A 101 23.93 -9.67 1.26
CA ASN A 101 25.21 -10.29 0.94
C ASN A 101 25.29 -10.53 -0.58
N PRO A 102 25.76 -9.53 -1.36
CA PRO A 102 25.88 -9.62 -2.81
C PRO A 102 26.91 -10.67 -3.26
#